data_AF-A0A9E2KQ43-F1
#
_entry.id   AF-A0A9E2KQ43-F1
#
_cell.length_a   1.000
_cell.length_b   1.000
_cell.length_c   1.000
_cell.angle_alpha   90.00
_cell.angle_beta   90.00
_cell.angle_gamma   90.00
#
_symmetry.space_group_name_H-M   'P 1'
#
loop_
_entity.id
_entity.type
_entity.pdbx_description
1 polymer ?
#
loop_
_entity_poly.entity_id
_entity_poly.type
_entity_poly.pdbx_seq_one_letter_code
_entity_poly.pdbx_strand_id
1 'polypeptide(L)'
;MQFYLIFPILVWMFKKTKHHHKAVLIISGLIQLAMLFYVKYVFPYVSHTGWPYLFSHYGDNVLFYQYYFILGGYIWIHYEDVKKWVRKYHNWIYLATILLSIGTVALYLFNTKFLLFKRHHATLAHQPYIMIYSTAVILAAIAFSLKYAELRTNKNWQKFSAAVSITSTLSFGIYLTQMAPIIILKRILQAINTHITSWEMLLLVPIGILFVCAGSWLISYFCYKVPPLGILIGRPNGKKLQFSKKLEFFR
;
A
#
# COMPACT_ATOMS: atom_id res chain seq x y z
N MET A 1 -11.26 6.49 4.00
CA MET A 1 -12.29 7.53 4.18
C MET A 1 -11.84 8.72 5.03
N GLN A 2 -10.92 8.56 6.00
CA GLN A 2 -10.49 9.68 6.88
C GLN A 2 -9.54 10.71 6.22
N PHE A 3 -8.82 10.34 5.15
CA PHE A 3 -7.80 11.21 4.55
C PHE A 3 -8.35 12.55 4.01
N TYR A 4 -9.53 12.55 3.40
CA TYR A 4 -10.13 13.77 2.85
C TYR A 4 -10.40 14.83 3.92
N LEU A 5 -10.67 14.42 5.17
CA LEU A 5 -10.88 15.33 6.31
C LEU A 5 -9.56 15.97 6.77
N ILE A 6 -8.45 15.25 6.64
CA ILE A 6 -7.13 15.66 7.15
C ILE A 6 -6.36 16.45 6.09
N PHE A 7 -6.67 16.25 4.81
CA PHE A 7 -5.98 16.92 3.70
C PHE A 7 -5.95 18.45 3.82
N PRO A 8 -7.05 19.18 4.12
CA PRO A 8 -7.00 20.62 4.31
C PRO A 8 -6.07 21.05 5.45
N ILE A 9 -6.06 20.27 6.54
CA ILE A 9 -5.21 20.51 7.72
C ILE A 9 -3.73 20.34 7.34
N LEU A 10 -3.40 19.29 6.58
CA LEU A 10 -2.04 19.06 6.07
C LEU A 10 -1.58 20.23 5.20
N VAL A 11 -2.41 20.67 4.26
CA VAL A 11 -2.09 21.81 3.38
C VAL A 11 -1.87 23.08 4.21
N TRP A 12 -2.74 23.36 5.18
CA TRP A 12 -2.60 24.49 6.09
C TRP A 12 -1.30 24.43 6.89
N MET A 13 -0.97 23.26 7.45
CA MET A 13 0.25 23.03 8.23
C MET A 13 1.50 23.31 7.40
N PHE A 14 1.60 22.70 6.20
CA PHE A 14 2.75 22.95 5.30
C PHE A 14 2.85 24.42 4.88
N LYS A 15 1.73 25.10 4.63
CA LYS A 15 1.73 26.55 4.36
C LYS A 15 2.20 27.39 5.56
N LYS A 16 1.99 26.93 6.79
CA LYS A 16 2.46 27.63 8.00
C LYS A 16 3.94 27.35 8.27
N THR A 17 4.43 26.16 7.91
CA THR A 17 5.80 25.71 8.18
C THR A 17 6.75 25.82 6.98
N LYS A 18 6.54 26.78 6.07
CA LYS A 18 7.23 26.88 4.75
C LYS A 18 8.75 26.66 4.80
N HIS A 19 9.42 27.17 5.84
CA HIS A 19 10.87 27.09 5.99
C HIS A 19 11.37 25.87 6.79
N HIS A 20 10.45 25.08 7.35
CA HIS A 20 10.74 24.02 8.32
C HIS A 20 10.22 22.64 7.88
N HIS A 21 9.90 22.43 6.60
CA HIS A 21 9.34 21.16 6.11
C HIS A 21 10.19 19.93 6.47
N LYS A 22 11.52 20.05 6.46
CA LYS A 22 12.43 18.97 6.90
C LYS A 22 12.29 18.67 8.39
N ALA A 23 12.22 19.71 9.23
CA ALA A 23 12.02 19.54 10.66
C ALA A 23 10.65 18.90 10.96
N VAL A 24 9.60 19.33 10.26
CA VAL A 24 8.26 18.72 10.37
C VAL A 24 8.30 17.23 10.02
N LEU A 25 8.99 16.84 8.94
CA LEU A 25 9.15 15.45 8.56
C LEU A 25 9.90 14.62 9.61
N ILE A 26 11.01 15.15 10.14
CA ILE A 26 11.82 14.45 11.15
C ILE A 26 11.04 14.31 12.47
N ILE A 27 10.43 15.38 12.96
CA ILE A 27 9.63 15.38 14.18
C ILE A 27 8.46 14.41 14.03
N SER A 28 7.76 14.45 12.90
CA SER A 28 6.71 13.50 12.57
C SER A 28 7.23 12.05 12.60
N GLY A 29 8.39 11.78 11.99
CA GLY A 29 9.01 10.46 12.03
C GLY A 29 9.31 10.00 13.46
N LEU A 30 9.90 10.86 14.30
CA LEU A 30 10.22 10.54 15.70
C LEU A 30 8.96 10.29 16.53
N ILE A 31 7.91 11.09 16.36
CA ILE A 31 6.63 10.91 17.05
C ILE A 31 6.01 9.56 16.67
N GLN A 32 5.94 9.23 15.37
CA GLN A 32 5.39 7.94 14.94
C GLN A 32 6.25 6.79 15.47
N LEU A 33 7.58 6.92 15.44
CA LEU A 33 8.47 5.90 15.95
C LEU A 33 8.24 5.64 17.45
N ALA A 34 8.14 6.70 18.26
CA ALA A 34 7.84 6.60 19.69
C ALA A 34 6.48 5.93 19.94
N MET A 35 5.45 6.28 19.17
CA MET A 35 4.13 5.62 19.24
C MET A 35 4.20 4.13 18.89
N LEU A 36 4.99 3.76 17.88
CA LEU A 36 5.18 2.36 17.49
C LEU A 36 5.96 1.56 18.53
N PHE A 37 6.95 2.18 19.20
CA PHE A 37 7.62 1.57 20.34
C PHE A 37 6.64 1.31 21.48
N TYR A 38 5.83 2.32 21.83
CA TYR A 38 4.79 2.19 22.84
C TYR A 38 3.80 1.06 22.52
N VAL A 39 3.27 1.05 21.29
CA VAL A 39 2.32 0.02 20.85
C VAL A 39 2.93 -1.38 20.84
N LYS A 40 4.21 -1.52 20.50
CA LYS A 40 4.84 -2.83 20.43
C LYS A 40 5.19 -3.36 21.82
N TYR A 41 5.73 -2.52 22.71
CA TYR A 41 6.38 -2.98 23.94
C TYR A 41 5.64 -2.67 25.22
N VAL A 42 4.71 -1.72 25.21
CA VAL A 42 3.97 -1.29 26.42
C VAL A 42 2.51 -1.66 26.30
N PHE A 43 1.87 -1.30 25.18
CA PHE A 43 0.44 -1.51 24.96
C PHE A 43 -0.04 -2.94 25.30
N PRO A 44 0.61 -4.04 24.87
CA PRO A 44 0.10 -5.39 25.15
C PRO A 44 0.03 -5.76 26.65
N TYR A 45 0.73 -5.02 27.52
CA TYR A 45 0.84 -5.30 28.95
C TYR A 45 -0.01 -4.37 29.81
N VAL A 46 -0.73 -3.41 29.21
CA VAL A 46 -1.58 -2.46 29.92
C VAL A 46 -3.05 -2.84 29.73
N SER A 47 -3.88 -2.62 30.76
CA SER A 47 -5.32 -2.78 30.63
C SER A 47 -5.91 -1.61 29.84
N HIS A 48 -6.69 -1.94 28.80
CA HIS A 48 -7.39 -0.96 27.96
C HIS A 48 -8.87 -0.82 28.31
N THR A 49 -9.30 -1.41 29.43
CA THR A 49 -10.69 -1.32 29.88
C THR A 49 -11.06 0.15 30.10
N GLY A 50 -12.13 0.61 29.45
CA GLY A 50 -12.60 1.99 29.54
C GLY A 50 -11.88 2.99 28.61
N TRP A 51 -10.93 2.55 27.77
CA TRP A 51 -10.27 3.46 26.83
C TRP A 51 -11.22 3.89 25.70
N PRO A 52 -11.10 5.12 25.19
CA PRO A 52 -11.84 5.54 24.00
C PRO A 52 -11.52 4.63 22.81
N TYR A 53 -12.53 4.35 21.98
CA TYR A 53 -12.45 3.39 20.87
C TYR A 53 -11.22 3.58 19.96
N LEU A 54 -10.89 4.84 19.62
CA LEU A 54 -9.76 5.18 18.75
C LEU A 54 -8.38 4.83 19.33
N PHE A 55 -8.25 4.70 20.65
CA PHE A 55 -7.01 4.32 21.31
C PHE A 55 -6.95 2.83 21.58
N SER A 56 -8.08 2.19 21.88
CA SER A 56 -8.15 0.73 22.00
C SER A 56 -8.02 0.02 20.63
N HIS A 57 -8.49 0.66 19.56
CA HIS A 57 -8.37 0.21 18.16
C HIS A 57 -7.37 1.07 17.39
N TYR A 58 -6.16 1.21 17.95
CA TYR A 58 -5.10 2.05 17.38
C TYR A 58 -4.76 1.72 15.92
N GLY A 59 -5.00 0.49 15.46
CA GLY A 59 -4.72 0.08 14.09
C GLY A 59 -5.58 0.76 13.02
N ASP A 60 -6.74 1.28 13.40
CA ASP A 60 -7.63 2.03 12.51
C ASP A 60 -7.45 3.56 12.67
N ASN A 61 -6.53 3.97 13.54
CA ASN A 61 -6.30 5.36 13.89
C ASN A 61 -5.23 5.98 12.99
N VAL A 62 -5.64 7.00 12.24
CA VAL A 62 -4.77 7.75 11.32
C VAL A 62 -3.50 8.32 11.97
N LEU A 63 -3.51 8.55 13.28
CA LEU A 63 -2.36 9.04 14.03
C LEU A 63 -1.16 8.08 13.97
N PHE A 64 -1.40 6.77 13.88
CA PHE A 64 -0.33 5.78 13.74
C PHE A 64 0.28 5.72 12.34
N TYR A 65 -0.30 6.47 11.40
CA TYR A 65 0.13 6.60 10.01
C TYR A 65 0.52 8.04 9.64
N GLN A 66 0.52 8.97 10.61
CA GLN A 66 0.71 10.40 10.37
C GLN A 66 2.00 10.72 9.60
N TYR A 67 3.10 10.01 9.89
CA TYR A 67 4.38 10.19 9.17
C TYR A 67 4.26 9.90 7.68
N TYR A 68 3.47 8.91 7.25
CA TYR A 68 3.32 8.62 5.83
C TYR A 68 2.57 9.74 5.09
N PHE A 69 1.62 10.40 5.75
CA PHE A 69 0.94 11.57 5.18
C PHE A 69 1.88 12.78 5.09
N ILE A 70 2.67 13.03 6.14
CA ILE A 70 3.69 14.10 6.12
C ILE A 70 4.75 13.82 5.05
N LEU A 71 5.23 12.59 4.94
CA LEU A 71 6.18 12.16 3.91
C LEU A 71 5.61 12.40 2.51
N GLY A 72 4.35 12.02 2.27
CA GLY A 72 3.67 12.28 1.00
C GLY A 72 3.59 13.76 0.66
N GLY A 73 3.18 14.60 1.62
CA GLY A 73 3.14 16.06 1.45
C GLY A 73 4.52 16.68 1.21
N TYR A 74 5.54 16.21 1.93
CA TYR A 74 6.93 16.63 1.74
C TYR A 74 7.44 16.28 0.34
N ILE A 75 7.22 15.04 -0.11
CA ILE A 75 7.62 14.58 -1.45
C ILE A 75 6.90 15.39 -2.53
N TRP A 76 5.62 15.71 -2.34
CA TRP A 76 4.87 16.53 -3.29
C TRP A 76 5.45 17.95 -3.44
N ILE A 77 5.76 18.61 -2.32
CA ILE A 77 6.30 19.98 -2.31
C ILE A 77 7.72 20.02 -2.90
N HIS A 78 8.56 19.03 -2.56
CA HIS A 78 9.96 18.96 -2.95
C HIS A 78 10.21 17.94 -4.08
N TYR A 79 9.22 17.77 -4.96
CA TYR A 79 9.18 16.65 -5.91
C TYR A 79 10.41 16.55 -6.80
N GLU A 80 10.88 17.66 -7.37
CA GLU A 80 12.04 17.63 -8.27
C GLU A 80 13.35 17.28 -7.54
N ASP A 81 13.53 17.76 -6.31
CA ASP A 81 14.71 17.44 -5.50
C ASP A 81 14.70 15.97 -5.05
N VAL A 82 13.54 15.49 -4.59
CA VAL A 82 13.35 14.08 -4.23
C VAL A 82 13.58 13.19 -5.44
N LYS A 83 13.03 13.53 -6.61
CA LYS A 83 13.23 12.79 -7.86
C LYS A 83 14.70 12.71 -8.26
N LYS A 84 15.46 13.80 -8.16
CA LYS A 84 16.92 13.81 -8.40
C LYS A 84 17.65 12.90 -7.41
N TRP A 85 17.32 12.99 -6.12
CA TRP A 85 17.92 12.18 -5.07
C TRP A 85 17.62 10.68 -5.27
N VAL A 86 16.36 10.32 -5.51
CA VAL A 86 15.93 8.93 -5.75
C VAL A 86 16.64 8.36 -6.98
N ARG A 87 16.73 9.13 -8.09
CA ARG A 87 17.48 8.71 -9.28
C ARG A 87 18.95 8.48 -8.98
N LYS A 88 19.59 9.32 -8.17
CA LYS A 88 20.99 9.17 -7.78
C LYS A 88 21.24 7.92 -6.92
N TYR A 89 20.32 7.59 -6.01
CA TYR A 89 20.51 6.54 -5.00
C TYR A 89 19.63 5.29 -5.18
N HIS A 90 18.96 5.11 -6.32
CA HIS A 90 18.00 4.01 -6.54
C HIS A 90 18.56 2.61 -6.23
N ASN A 91 19.81 2.30 -6.60
CA ASN A 91 20.44 1.01 -6.29
C ASN A 91 20.57 0.79 -4.77
N TRP A 92 20.95 1.83 -4.03
CA TRP A 92 21.01 1.77 -2.57
C TRP A 92 19.63 1.64 -1.94
N ILE A 93 18.62 2.31 -2.51
CA ILE A 93 17.22 2.17 -2.06
C ILE A 93 16.74 0.73 -2.27
N TYR A 94 17.01 0.11 -3.42
CA TYR A 94 16.65 -1.28 -3.68
C TYR A 94 17.38 -2.25 -2.76
N LEU A 95 18.70 -2.08 -2.60
CA LEU A 95 19.49 -2.90 -1.68
C LEU A 95 18.96 -2.78 -0.24
N ALA A 96 18.75 -1.56 0.25
CA ALA A 96 18.18 -1.33 1.57
C ALA A 96 16.80 -1.97 1.72
N THR A 97 15.94 -1.86 0.70
CA THR A 97 14.60 -2.48 0.71
C THR A 97 14.69 -4.01 0.78
N ILE A 98 15.58 -4.64 0.02
CA ILE A 98 15.80 -6.09 0.04
C ILE A 98 16.33 -6.54 1.40
N LEU A 99 17.37 -5.87 1.91
CA LEU A 99 17.93 -6.17 3.23
C LEU A 99 16.90 -6.01 4.34
N LEU A 100 16.12 -4.93 4.29
CA LEU A 100 15.05 -4.69 5.27
C LEU A 100 13.94 -5.74 5.14
N SER A 101 13.58 -6.16 3.92
CA SER A 101 12.63 -7.25 3.68
C SER A 101 13.11 -8.55 4.31
N ILE A 102 14.37 -8.94 4.11
CA ILE A 102 14.96 -10.13 4.74
C ILE A 102 14.92 -9.99 6.27
N GLY A 103 15.25 -8.82 6.79
CA GLY A 103 15.20 -8.57 8.23
C GLY A 103 13.79 -8.60 8.83
N THR A 104 12.70 -8.54 8.02
CA THR A 104 11.35 -8.83 8.54
C THR A 104 11.19 -10.28 9.00
N VAL A 105 11.90 -11.22 8.37
CA VAL A 105 11.95 -12.63 8.78
C VAL A 105 12.68 -12.74 10.13
N ALA A 106 13.83 -12.07 10.25
CA ALA A 106 14.56 -12.02 11.51
C ALA A 106 13.72 -11.39 12.63
N LEU A 107 12.98 -10.31 12.33
CA LEU A 107 12.05 -9.66 13.26
C LEU A 107 10.94 -10.61 13.70
N TYR A 108 10.35 -11.38 12.77
CA TYR A 108 9.33 -12.38 13.10
C TYR A 108 9.89 -13.47 14.02
N LEU A 109 11.08 -13.99 13.71
CA LEU A 109 11.76 -14.97 14.56
C LEU A 109 12.09 -14.39 15.94
N PHE A 110 12.52 -13.13 16.00
CA PHE A 110 12.78 -12.44 17.25
C PHE A 110 11.51 -12.29 18.10
N ASN A 111 10.42 -11.80 17.50
CA ASN A 111 9.14 -11.61 18.16
C ASN A 111 8.57 -12.93 18.70
N THR A 112 8.72 -14.02 17.96
CA THR A 112 8.15 -15.33 18.34
C THR A 112 9.03 -16.11 19.32
N LYS A 113 10.36 -16.12 19.12
CA LYS A 113 11.29 -16.91 19.94
C LYS A 113 11.75 -16.19 21.22
N PHE A 114 11.92 -14.87 21.19
CA PHE A 114 12.45 -14.11 22.33
C PHE A 114 11.36 -13.35 23.08
N LEU A 115 10.46 -12.65 22.36
CA LEU A 115 9.37 -11.91 23.00
C LEU A 115 8.13 -12.78 23.29
N LEU A 116 8.13 -14.04 22.82
CA LEU A 116 7.04 -15.00 23.00
C LEU A 116 5.66 -14.47 22.56
N PHE A 117 5.66 -13.56 21.59
CA PHE A 117 4.43 -13.00 21.06
C PHE A 117 3.63 -14.04 20.27
N LYS A 118 2.31 -14.09 20.49
CA LYS A 118 1.39 -14.85 19.64
C LYS A 118 1.54 -14.37 18.20
N ARG A 119 1.28 -15.28 17.25
CA ARG A 119 1.43 -15.03 15.80
C ARG A 119 0.81 -13.71 15.35
N HIS A 120 -0.41 -13.41 15.81
CA HIS A 120 -1.10 -12.15 15.49
C HIS A 120 -0.26 -10.91 15.85
N HIS A 121 0.25 -10.83 17.09
CA HIS A 121 1.07 -9.72 17.55
C HIS A 121 2.45 -9.66 16.89
N ALA A 122 3.05 -10.83 16.62
CA ALA A 122 4.35 -10.91 15.95
C ALA A 122 4.32 -10.37 14.51
N THR A 123 3.16 -10.44 13.83
CA THR A 123 2.95 -9.98 12.45
C THR A 123 2.27 -8.63 12.33
N LEU A 124 2.03 -7.91 13.42
CA LEU A 124 1.39 -6.59 13.36
C LEU A 124 2.22 -5.61 12.52
N ALA A 125 1.55 -4.77 11.73
CA ALA A 125 2.20 -3.72 10.94
C ALA A 125 2.76 -2.59 11.82
N HIS A 126 2.22 -2.42 13.03
CA HIS A 126 2.58 -1.34 13.96
C HIS A 126 3.86 -1.67 14.74
N GLN A 127 4.99 -1.75 14.03
CA GLN A 127 6.30 -1.99 14.62
C GLN A 127 7.31 -0.95 14.12
N PRO A 128 8.26 -0.50 14.97
CA PRO A 128 9.30 0.47 14.59
C PRO A 128 10.05 0.07 13.32
N TYR A 129 10.46 -1.20 13.24
CA TYR A 129 11.16 -1.74 12.09
C TYR A 129 10.33 -1.69 10.80
N ILE A 130 9.03 -2.00 10.90
CA ILE A 130 8.12 -2.00 9.75
C ILE A 130 7.96 -0.58 9.21
N MET A 131 7.98 0.46 10.04
CA MET A 131 7.96 1.84 9.55
C MET A 131 9.18 2.20 8.68
N ILE A 132 10.37 1.77 9.09
CA ILE A 132 11.60 1.99 8.32
C ILE A 132 11.52 1.21 7.01
N TYR A 133 11.13 -0.06 7.08
CA TYR A 133 10.94 -0.91 5.90
C TYR A 133 9.91 -0.33 4.93
N SER A 134 8.73 0.08 5.41
CA SER A 134 7.69 0.69 4.58
C SER A 134 8.15 1.99 3.92
N THR A 135 8.97 2.80 4.61
CA THR A 135 9.59 4.00 4.00
C THR A 135 10.49 3.62 2.84
N ALA A 136 11.34 2.60 3.01
CA ALA A 136 12.21 2.10 1.95
C ALA A 136 11.39 1.57 0.76
N VAL A 137 10.32 0.80 1.02
CA VAL A 137 9.38 0.31 -0.01
C VAL A 137 8.72 1.46 -0.77
N ILE A 138 8.28 2.52 -0.10
CA ILE A 138 7.71 3.71 -0.75
C ILE A 138 8.75 4.35 -1.69
N LEU A 139 9.97 4.56 -1.21
CA LEU A 139 11.05 5.13 -2.03
C LEU A 139 11.42 4.23 -3.21
N ALA A 140 11.45 2.90 -3.00
CA ALA A 140 11.68 1.92 -4.06
C ALA A 140 10.55 1.93 -5.10
N ALA A 141 9.29 2.04 -4.67
CA ALA A 141 8.15 2.17 -5.57
C ALA A 141 8.23 3.46 -6.40
N ILE A 142 8.66 4.58 -5.81
CA ILE A 142 8.91 5.83 -6.54
C ILE A 142 10.05 5.64 -7.55
N ALA A 143 11.16 5.03 -7.15
CA ALA A 143 12.30 4.75 -8.03
C ALA A 143 11.89 3.89 -9.24
N PHE A 144 11.14 2.81 -8.98
CA PHE A 144 10.59 1.93 -10.00
C PHE A 144 9.65 2.68 -10.95
N SER A 145 8.75 3.51 -10.40
CA SER A 145 7.80 4.31 -11.17
C SER A 145 8.50 5.34 -12.07
N LEU A 146 9.55 5.98 -11.56
CA LEU A 146 10.37 6.93 -12.35
C LEU A 146 11.07 6.22 -13.51
N LYS A 147 11.62 5.02 -13.28
CA LYS A 147 12.24 4.22 -14.33
C LYS A 147 11.22 3.79 -15.39
N TYR A 148 10.05 3.35 -14.96
CA TYR A 148 8.95 3.01 -15.86
C TYR A 148 8.47 4.22 -16.68
N ALA A 149 8.41 5.41 -16.07
CA ALA A 149 8.03 6.64 -16.75
C ALA A 149 9.00 7.06 -17.87
N GLU A 150 10.27 6.67 -17.78
CA GLU A 150 11.26 6.82 -18.86
C GLU A 150 11.09 5.73 -19.93
N LEU A 151 10.85 4.48 -19.53
CA LEU A 151 10.75 3.37 -20.47
C LEU A 151 9.47 3.41 -21.32
N ARG A 152 8.36 3.90 -20.76
CA ARG A 152 7.05 3.94 -21.46
C ARG A 152 7.05 4.80 -22.72
N THR A 153 8.01 5.71 -22.91
CA THR A 153 8.11 6.53 -24.13
C THR A 153 8.71 5.75 -25.30
N ASN A 154 9.41 4.65 -25.03
CA ASN A 154 10.03 3.83 -26.05
C ASN A 154 8.98 3.03 -26.82
N LYS A 155 9.13 2.93 -28.15
CA LYS A 155 8.20 2.21 -29.04
C LYS A 155 8.00 0.74 -28.62
N ASN A 156 9.07 0.09 -28.16
CA ASN A 156 9.06 -1.31 -27.73
C ASN A 156 8.21 -1.55 -26.46
N TRP A 157 7.99 -0.50 -25.66
CA TRP A 157 7.25 -0.58 -24.39
C TRP A 157 5.77 -0.21 -24.53
N GLN A 158 5.28 0.13 -25.72
CA GLN A 158 3.90 0.60 -25.93
C GLN A 158 2.85 -0.46 -25.60
N LYS A 159 3.07 -1.73 -26.00
CA LYS A 159 2.15 -2.83 -25.67
C LYS A 159 2.04 -3.06 -24.16
N PHE A 160 3.18 -3.09 -23.48
CA PHE A 160 3.22 -3.20 -22.03
C PHE A 160 2.57 -1.98 -21.36
N SER A 161 2.80 -0.79 -21.87
CA SER A 161 2.20 0.44 -21.33
C SER A 161 0.68 0.49 -21.51
N ALA A 162 0.16 -0.05 -22.61
CA ALA A 162 -1.29 -0.24 -22.79
C ALA A 162 -1.86 -1.21 -21.75
N ALA A 163 -1.18 -2.34 -21.50
CA ALA A 163 -1.58 -3.30 -20.47
C ALA A 163 -1.55 -2.70 -19.05
N VAL A 164 -0.51 -1.93 -18.72
CA VAL A 164 -0.40 -1.20 -17.45
C VAL A 164 -1.51 -0.16 -17.31
N SER A 165 -1.82 0.58 -18.38
CA SER A 165 -2.90 1.58 -18.40
C SER A 165 -4.28 0.95 -18.15
N ILE A 166 -4.58 -0.18 -18.82
CA ILE A 166 -5.80 -0.95 -18.57
C ILE A 166 -5.84 -1.42 -17.12
N THR A 167 -4.75 -2.02 -16.64
CA THR A 167 -4.67 -2.55 -15.26
C THR A 167 -4.82 -1.44 -14.22
N SER A 168 -4.20 -0.28 -14.45
CA SER A 168 -4.37 0.91 -13.60
C SER A 168 -5.83 1.37 -13.58
N THR A 169 -6.49 1.37 -14.74
CA THR A 169 -7.93 1.69 -14.85
C THR A 169 -8.80 0.72 -14.04
N LEU A 170 -8.43 -0.55 -14.00
CA LEU A 170 -9.13 -1.62 -13.29
C LEU A 170 -8.76 -1.74 -11.81
N SER A 171 -7.71 -1.07 -11.33
CA SER A 171 -7.15 -1.25 -9.98
C SER A 171 -8.18 -1.17 -8.84
N PHE A 172 -9.12 -0.23 -8.93
CA PHE A 172 -10.23 -0.14 -7.97
C PHE A 172 -11.19 -1.34 -8.05
N GLY A 173 -11.51 -1.80 -9.25
CA GLY A 173 -12.29 -3.03 -9.46
C GLY A 173 -11.57 -4.26 -8.90
N ILE A 174 -10.26 -4.37 -9.11
CA ILE A 174 -9.44 -5.46 -8.58
C ILE A 174 -9.54 -5.48 -7.05
N TYR A 175 -9.41 -4.32 -6.41
CA TYR A 175 -9.59 -4.20 -4.96
C TYR A 175 -10.97 -4.63 -4.46
N LEU A 176 -12.05 -4.33 -5.20
CA LEU A 176 -13.41 -4.73 -4.82
C LEU A 176 -13.67 -6.23 -5.05
N THR A 177 -13.14 -6.78 -6.14
CA THR A 177 -13.43 -8.14 -6.59
C THR A 177 -12.55 -9.21 -5.96
N GLN A 178 -11.42 -8.83 -5.35
CA GLN A 178 -10.42 -9.78 -4.83
C GLN A 178 -10.94 -10.81 -3.82
N MET A 179 -12.02 -10.48 -3.09
CA MET A 179 -12.58 -11.41 -2.11
C MET A 179 -13.11 -12.69 -2.75
N ALA A 180 -13.65 -12.64 -3.97
CA ALA A 180 -14.18 -13.83 -4.64
C ALA A 180 -13.07 -14.84 -4.99
N PRO A 181 -11.99 -14.47 -5.70
CA PRO A 181 -10.84 -15.35 -5.92
C PRO A 181 -10.19 -15.84 -4.62
N ILE A 182 -10.11 -15.01 -3.57
CA ILE A 182 -9.56 -15.42 -2.26
C ILE A 182 -10.41 -16.53 -1.64
N ILE A 183 -11.75 -16.41 -1.66
CA ILE A 183 -12.66 -17.42 -1.12
C ILE A 183 -12.54 -18.73 -1.91
N ILE A 184 -12.46 -18.64 -3.25
CA ILE A 184 -12.27 -19.82 -4.11
C ILE A 184 -10.94 -20.51 -3.80
N LEU A 185 -9.84 -19.74 -3.77
CA LEU A 185 -8.52 -20.26 -3.46
C LEU A 185 -8.50 -20.92 -2.07
N LYS A 186 -9.12 -20.30 -1.07
CA LYS A 186 -9.25 -20.88 0.28
C LYS A 186 -9.94 -22.24 0.25
N ARG A 187 -11.04 -22.39 -0.51
CA ARG A 187 -11.75 -23.66 -0.64
C ARG A 187 -10.89 -24.74 -1.32
N ILE A 188 -10.19 -24.37 -2.39
CA ILE A 188 -9.26 -25.27 -3.09
C ILE A 188 -8.17 -25.73 -2.12
N LEU A 189 -7.52 -24.79 -1.43
CA LEU A 189 -6.46 -25.10 -0.46
C LEU A 189 -6.98 -25.99 0.67
N GLN A 190 -8.17 -25.74 1.20
CA GLN A 190 -8.78 -26.59 2.24
C GLN A 190 -9.02 -28.02 1.78
N ALA A 191 -9.44 -28.22 0.53
CA ALA A 191 -9.68 -29.54 -0.03
C ALA A 191 -8.39 -30.36 -0.23
N ILE A 192 -7.27 -29.69 -0.53
CA ILE A 192 -5.98 -30.35 -0.79
C ILE A 192 -5.05 -30.38 0.43
N ASN A 193 -5.36 -29.63 1.50
CA ASN A 193 -4.48 -29.46 2.66
C ASN A 193 -4.14 -30.78 3.38
N THR A 194 -5.00 -31.80 3.27
CA THR A 194 -4.76 -33.14 3.85
C THR A 194 -3.76 -33.98 3.05
N HIS A 195 -3.45 -33.57 1.82
CA HIS A 195 -2.63 -34.34 0.87
C HIS A 195 -1.30 -33.67 0.53
N ILE A 196 -1.04 -32.48 1.09
CA ILE A 196 0.09 -31.64 0.71
C ILE A 196 0.92 -31.29 1.95
N THR A 197 2.24 -31.45 1.84
CA THR A 197 3.20 -31.10 2.87
C THR A 197 3.39 -29.58 2.98
N SER A 198 3.94 -29.10 4.10
CA SER A 198 4.16 -27.66 4.31
C SER A 198 5.12 -27.04 3.29
N TRP A 199 6.08 -27.81 2.76
CA TRP A 199 7.02 -27.34 1.73
C TRP A 199 6.35 -27.16 0.38
N GLU A 200 5.50 -28.10 -0.02
CA GLU A 200 4.70 -27.98 -1.23
C GLU A 200 3.73 -26.80 -1.13
N MET A 201 3.12 -26.58 0.05
CA MET A 201 2.28 -25.42 0.30
C MET A 201 3.04 -24.09 0.12
N LEU A 202 4.32 -24.04 0.53
CA LEU A 202 5.18 -22.88 0.33
C LEU A 202 5.49 -22.64 -1.15
N LEU A 203 5.76 -23.70 -1.91
CA LEU A 203 6.00 -23.62 -3.36
C LEU A 203 4.75 -23.18 -4.15
N LEU A 204 3.55 -23.46 -3.63
CA LEU A 204 2.28 -23.02 -4.22
C LEU A 204 1.96 -21.55 -3.95
N VAL A 205 2.66 -20.85 -3.04
CA VAL A 205 2.38 -19.45 -2.69
C VAL A 205 2.39 -18.52 -3.92
N PRO A 206 3.42 -18.52 -4.80
CA PRO A 206 3.42 -17.68 -6.00
C PRO A 206 2.24 -17.99 -6.92
N ILE A 207 1.86 -19.27 -7.05
CA ILE A 207 0.73 -19.71 -7.87
C ILE A 207 -0.59 -19.20 -7.27
N GLY A 208 -0.76 -19.28 -5.96
CA GLY A 208 -1.93 -18.74 -5.26
C GLY A 208 -2.06 -17.23 -5.41
N ILE A 209 -0.95 -16.49 -5.31
CA ILE A 209 -0.92 -15.03 -5.55
C ILE A 209 -1.32 -14.73 -7.00
N LEU A 210 -0.73 -15.44 -7.97
CA LEU A 210 -1.07 -15.28 -9.38
C LEU A 210 -2.55 -15.60 -9.64
N PHE A 211 -3.09 -16.65 -9.03
CA PHE A 211 -4.50 -17.02 -9.14
C PHE A 211 -5.42 -15.89 -8.65
N VAL A 212 -5.15 -15.33 -7.46
CA VAL A 212 -5.95 -14.24 -6.91
C VAL A 212 -5.83 -12.99 -7.77
N CYS A 213 -4.61 -12.60 -8.15
CA CYS A 213 -4.37 -11.42 -8.98
C CYS A 213 -5.04 -11.55 -10.36
N ALA A 214 -4.85 -12.67 -11.04
CA ALA A 214 -5.44 -12.93 -12.36
C ALA A 214 -6.97 -13.06 -12.27
N GLY A 215 -7.50 -13.78 -11.29
CA GLY A 215 -8.94 -13.91 -11.08
C GLY A 215 -9.60 -12.56 -10.84
N SER A 216 -9.02 -11.74 -9.96
CA SER A 216 -9.55 -10.39 -9.64
C SER A 216 -9.49 -9.48 -10.87
N TRP A 217 -8.39 -9.56 -11.63
CA TRP A 217 -8.23 -8.81 -12.88
C TRP A 217 -9.25 -9.24 -13.93
N LEU A 218 -9.47 -10.54 -14.12
CA LEU A 218 -10.44 -11.08 -15.09
C LEU A 218 -11.87 -10.69 -14.76
N ILE A 219 -12.27 -10.80 -13.49
CA ILE A 219 -13.60 -10.37 -13.03
C ILE A 219 -13.76 -8.86 -13.29
N SER A 220 -12.76 -8.07 -12.91
CA SER A 220 -12.77 -6.63 -13.11
C SER A 220 -12.80 -6.24 -14.59
N TYR A 221 -12.03 -6.92 -15.43
CA TYR A 221 -12.01 -6.69 -16.88
C TYR A 221 -13.34 -7.08 -17.53
N PHE A 222 -13.97 -8.17 -17.08
CA PHE A 222 -15.30 -8.57 -17.51
C PHE A 222 -16.35 -7.51 -17.16
N CYS A 223 -16.39 -7.05 -15.90
CA CYS A 223 -17.28 -5.97 -15.47
C CYS A 223 -17.03 -4.67 -16.27
N TYR A 224 -15.77 -4.38 -16.59
CA TYR A 224 -15.40 -3.23 -17.41
C TYR A 224 -15.92 -3.33 -18.85
N LYS A 225 -15.90 -4.53 -19.45
CA LYS A 225 -16.31 -4.75 -20.85
C LYS A 225 -17.81 -4.94 -21.05
N VAL A 226 -18.53 -5.49 -20.07
CA VAL A 226 -19.95 -5.86 -20.19
C VAL A 226 -20.85 -4.83 -19.51
N PRO A 227 -21.63 -4.03 -20.26
CA PRO A 227 -22.66 -3.18 -19.68
C PRO A 227 -23.79 -4.01 -19.05
N PRO A 228 -24.37 -3.62 -17.88
CA PRO A 228 -24.11 -2.42 -17.07
C PRO A 228 -23.07 -2.62 -15.93
N LEU A 229 -22.33 -3.72 -15.92
CA LEU A 229 -21.55 -4.19 -14.77
C LEU A 229 -20.38 -3.30 -14.35
N GLY A 230 -19.99 -2.32 -15.17
CA GLY A 230 -18.90 -1.39 -14.86
C GLY A 230 -19.19 -0.53 -13.64
N ILE A 231 -20.47 -0.29 -13.33
CA ILE A 231 -20.87 0.44 -12.11
C ILE A 231 -20.34 -0.28 -10.87
N LEU A 232 -20.31 -1.61 -10.89
CA LEU A 232 -19.81 -2.44 -9.77
C LEU A 232 -18.32 -2.26 -9.50
N ILE A 233 -17.57 -1.77 -10.49
CA ILE A 233 -16.14 -1.47 -10.36
C ILE A 233 -15.87 0.05 -10.38
N GLY A 234 -16.88 0.85 -10.04
CA GLY A 234 -16.76 2.31 -9.98
C GLY A 234 -16.51 2.98 -11.34
N ARG A 235 -16.93 2.34 -12.45
CA ARG A 235 -16.80 2.88 -13.81
C ARG A 235 -18.18 3.09 -14.45
N PRO A 236 -18.40 4.20 -15.16
CA PRO A 236 -19.67 4.40 -15.85
C PRO A 236 -19.77 3.48 -17.07
N ASN A 237 -20.66 2.48 -17.02
CA ASN A 237 -21.03 1.69 -18.20
C ASN A 237 -22.28 2.29 -18.86
N GLY A 238 -22.05 3.30 -19.70
CA GLY A 238 -23.11 3.88 -20.52
C GLY A 238 -22.60 4.92 -21.50
N LYS A 239 -22.89 4.72 -22.79
CA LYS A 239 -22.67 5.71 -23.87
C LYS A 239 -23.29 7.10 -23.57
N LYS A 240 -24.23 7.19 -22.62
CA LYS A 240 -24.92 8.44 -22.23
C LYS A 240 -24.03 9.47 -21.52
N LEU A 241 -22.91 9.10 -20.88
CA LEU A 241 -22.01 10.06 -20.20
C LEU A 241 -20.87 10.59 -21.08
N GLN A 242 -20.58 9.94 -22.23
CA GLN A 242 -19.65 10.50 -23.22
C GLN A 242 -20.27 11.64 -24.04
N PHE A 243 -21.61 11.68 -24.16
CA PHE A 243 -22.31 12.75 -24.88
C PHE A 243 -22.29 14.09 -24.14
N SER A 244 -22.36 14.08 -22.80
CA SER A 244 -22.27 15.29 -21.97
C SER A 244 -20.88 15.94 -22.03
N LYS A 245 -19.79 15.16 -22.04
CA LYS A 245 -18.42 15.70 -22.21
C LYS A 245 -18.14 16.25 -23.61
N LYS A 246 -18.88 15.81 -24.63
CA LYS A 246 -18.73 16.35 -25.99
C LYS A 246 -19.47 17.69 -26.15
N LEU A 247 -20.51 17.94 -25.35
CA LEU A 247 -21.26 19.20 -25.36
C LEU A 247 -20.59 20.33 -24.57
N GLU A 248 -19.79 20.02 -23.54
CA GLU A 248 -18.98 21.03 -22.83
C GLU A 248 -17.74 21.52 -23.62
N PHE A 249 -17.36 20.83 -24.71
CA PHE A 249 -16.30 21.29 -25.60
C PHE A 249 -16.82 22.25 -26.70
N PHE A 250 -18.14 22.41 -26.82
CA PHE A 250 -18.82 23.31 -27.78
C PHE A 250 -19.53 24.48 -27.08
N ARG A 251 -19.18 24.79 -25.83
CA ARG A 251 -19.53 26.03 -25.12
C ARG A 251 -18.26 26.72 -24.67
#